data_AF-A0A7X6XYE0-F1
#
_entry.id   AF-A0A7X6XYE0-F1
#
_cell.length_a   1.000
_cell.length_b   1.000
_cell.length_c   1.000
_cell.angle_alpha   90.00
_cell.angle_beta   90.00
_cell.angle_gamma   90.00
#
_symmetry.space_group_name_H-M   'P 1'
#
loop_
_entity.id
_entity.type
_entity.pdbx_description
1 polymer ?
#
loop_
_entity_poly.entity_id
_entity_poly.type
_entity_poly.pdbx_seq_one_letter_code
_entity_poly.pdbx_strand_id
1 'polypeptide(L)'
;MLTKNWKDKKDSFPIVDVRDLQNNFLPMILHKAKQVKLNNGICVVQSFEPKPLYSALEDLGFEYLTEKISENEYRVYFYRNEVKKITFESGSDMPFKPTAIVNYKTIDDVLAGTVVDFWELIWDKEEPAIDMKTKLLLSMSNAIGASRFRQATRELIKAYSIGASVEEFDELFSLFAWNQGIGYFSSEVGPSTVFGAYKHIKKREKEGIERKVILAELMDVFGYKNPDVNTFFKK
;
A
#
# COMPACT_ATOMS: atom_id res chain seq x y z
N MET A 1 23.10 29.62 14.15
CA MET A 1 23.05 28.31 14.83
C MET A 1 23.24 27.24 13.76
N LEU A 2 24.34 26.48 13.81
CA LEU A 2 24.57 25.36 12.91
C LEU A 2 23.52 24.28 13.22
N THR A 3 22.52 24.14 12.36
CA THR A 3 21.66 22.95 12.33
C THR A 3 22.57 21.76 12.07
N LYS A 4 22.87 20.98 13.12
CA LYS A 4 23.63 19.73 12.98
C LYS A 4 22.91 18.85 11.95
N ASN A 5 23.60 18.51 10.87
CA ASN A 5 23.09 17.63 9.84
C ASN A 5 22.83 16.25 10.49
N TRP A 6 21.61 15.74 10.41
CA TRP A 6 21.28 14.46 11.02
C TRP A 6 22.09 13.31 10.40
N LYS A 7 22.58 13.49 9.17
CA LYS A 7 23.46 12.54 8.47
C LYS A 7 24.74 12.26 9.26
N ASP A 8 25.25 13.22 10.05
CA ASP A 8 26.45 13.06 10.87
C ASP A 8 26.24 12.12 12.07
N LYS A 9 24.98 11.88 12.46
CA LYS A 9 24.61 10.97 13.57
C LYS A 9 23.85 9.74 13.10
N LYS A 10 23.75 9.49 11.79
CA LYS A 10 22.96 8.38 11.23
C LYS A 10 23.39 7.02 11.76
N ASP A 11 24.68 6.85 12.04
CA ASP A 11 25.26 5.61 12.56
C ASP A 11 24.88 5.34 14.03
N SER A 12 24.28 6.32 14.72
CA SER A 12 23.70 6.13 16.07
C SER A 12 22.27 5.60 16.06
N PHE A 13 21.62 5.54 14.89
CA PHE A 13 20.23 5.10 14.82
C PHE A 13 20.10 3.60 15.09
N PRO A 14 19.09 3.16 15.87
CA PRO A 14 18.82 1.74 16.05
C PRO A 14 18.63 1.03 14.72
N ILE A 15 19.35 -0.09 14.54
CA ILE A 15 19.31 -0.91 13.32
C ILE A 15 18.18 -1.93 13.42
N VAL A 16 17.43 -2.07 12.33
CA VAL A 16 16.43 -3.11 12.11
C VAL A 16 16.79 -3.84 10.82
N ASP A 17 17.47 -4.98 10.98
CA ASP A 17 17.79 -5.86 9.87
C ASP A 17 16.57 -6.73 9.51
N VAL A 18 16.12 -6.64 8.27
CA VAL A 18 14.96 -7.36 7.74
C VAL A 18 15.33 -8.29 6.59
N ARG A 19 16.63 -8.55 6.36
CA ARG A 19 17.10 -9.43 5.28
C ARG A 19 16.63 -10.88 5.43
N ASP A 20 16.54 -11.37 6.67
CA ASP A 20 16.10 -12.74 6.95
C ASP A 20 14.57 -12.87 7.08
N LEU A 21 13.82 -11.76 6.97
CA LEU A 21 12.37 -11.78 7.08
C LEU A 21 11.72 -12.11 5.75
N GLN A 22 11.06 -13.26 5.69
CA GLN A 22 10.26 -13.70 4.54
C GLN A 22 8.79 -13.25 4.61
N ASN A 23 8.35 -12.78 5.77
CA ASN A 23 7.00 -12.26 5.96
C ASN A 23 6.96 -10.74 5.76
N ASN A 24 5.74 -10.20 5.60
CA ASN A 24 5.52 -8.76 5.54
C ASN A 24 6.04 -8.05 6.81
N PHE A 25 7.20 -7.37 6.69
CA PHE A 25 7.82 -6.63 7.78
C PHE A 25 7.34 -5.18 7.91
N LEU A 26 6.56 -4.68 6.93
CA LEU A 26 6.08 -3.30 6.93
C LEU A 26 5.29 -2.93 8.21
N PRO A 27 4.33 -3.73 8.73
CA PRO A 27 3.62 -3.40 9.96
C PRO A 27 4.57 -3.24 11.17
N MET A 28 5.61 -4.07 11.24
CA MET A 28 6.62 -3.99 12.29
C MET A 28 7.45 -2.71 12.17
N ILE A 29 7.89 -2.35 10.95
CA ILE A 29 8.60 -1.09 10.69
C ILE A 29 7.73 0.12 11.04
N LEU A 30 6.47 0.15 10.61
CA LEU A 30 5.54 1.24 10.93
C LEU A 30 5.29 1.36 12.43
N HIS A 31 5.18 0.23 13.13
CA HIS A 31 5.02 0.21 14.59
C HIS A 31 6.25 0.79 15.29
N LYS A 32 7.47 0.40 14.89
CA LYS A 32 8.72 0.97 15.41
C LYS A 32 8.85 2.45 15.08
N ALA A 33 8.55 2.83 13.84
CA ALA A 33 8.62 4.21 13.37
C ALA A 33 7.73 5.15 14.21
N LYS A 34 6.51 4.72 14.57
CA LYS A 34 5.61 5.47 15.46
C LYS A 34 6.19 5.74 16.85
N GLN A 35 7.15 4.94 17.32
CA GLN A 35 7.80 5.11 18.63
C GLN A 35 9.07 5.99 18.55
N VAL A 36 9.60 6.24 17.36
CA VAL A 36 10.77 7.12 17.17
C VAL A 36 10.37 8.54 17.54
N LYS A 37 11.13 9.19 18.42
CA LYS A 37 10.90 10.58 18.84
C LYS A 37 11.40 11.57 17.79
N LEU A 38 10.87 12.79 17.83
CA LEU A 38 11.38 13.91 17.03
C LEU A 38 12.91 14.01 17.15
N ASN A 39 13.60 14.32 16.06
CA ASN A 39 15.05 14.43 15.95
C ASN A 39 15.84 13.13 16.22
N ASN A 40 15.18 11.97 16.12
CA ASN A 40 15.80 10.65 16.17
C ASN A 40 15.50 9.88 14.87
N GLY A 41 16.10 8.71 14.71
CA GLY A 41 15.93 7.91 13.51
C GLY A 41 15.96 6.41 13.76
N ILE A 42 15.83 5.67 12.67
CA ILE A 42 15.90 4.21 12.58
C ILE A 42 16.65 3.85 11.29
N CYS A 43 17.52 2.85 11.34
CA CYS A 43 18.16 2.29 10.16
C CYS A 43 17.49 0.97 9.79
N VAL A 44 17.06 0.81 8.54
CA VAL A 44 16.49 -0.44 8.01
C VAL A 44 17.49 -1.06 7.05
N VAL A 45 17.81 -2.34 7.26
CA VAL A 45 18.73 -3.09 6.39
C VAL A 45 17.97 -4.13 5.58
N GLN A 46 18.15 -4.14 4.25
CA GLN A 46 17.49 -5.08 3.33
C GLN A 46 18.44 -5.48 2.19
N SER A 47 18.19 -6.61 1.53
CA SER A 47 19.00 -7.13 0.43
C SER A 47 18.79 -6.37 -0.88
N PHE A 48 17.61 -5.79 -1.07
CA PHE A 48 17.26 -4.90 -2.17
C PHE A 48 16.79 -3.55 -1.60
N GLU A 49 16.75 -2.53 -2.46
CA GLU A 49 16.31 -1.20 -2.05
C GLU A 49 14.83 -1.21 -1.61
N PRO A 50 14.49 -0.88 -0.35
CA PRO A 50 13.13 -1.01 0.14
C PRO A 50 12.28 0.23 -0.19
N LYS A 51 12.18 0.59 -1.49
CA LYS A 51 11.50 1.78 -1.99
C LYS A 51 10.08 2.01 -1.43
N PRO A 52 9.23 0.97 -1.23
CA PRO A 52 7.90 1.17 -0.64
C PRO A 52 7.89 1.73 0.79
N LEU A 53 9.03 1.72 1.50
CA LEU A 53 9.16 2.33 2.83
C LEU A 53 9.30 3.85 2.79
N TYR A 54 9.75 4.43 1.67
CA TYR A 54 10.08 5.86 1.58
C TYR A 54 8.82 6.71 1.79
N SER A 55 7.84 6.57 0.90
CA SER A 55 6.57 7.28 1.00
C SER A 55 5.82 6.94 2.31
N ALA A 56 5.86 5.69 2.74
CA ALA A 56 5.19 5.25 3.96
C ALA A 56 5.75 5.88 5.25
N LEU A 57 7.05 6.21 5.28
CA LEU A 57 7.68 6.86 6.44
C LEU A 57 7.68 8.38 6.29
N GLU A 58 7.70 8.91 5.07
CA GLU A 58 7.51 10.34 4.80
C GLU A 58 6.19 10.88 5.37
N ASP A 59 5.11 10.12 5.24
CA ASP A 59 3.81 10.45 5.85
C ASP A 59 3.84 10.48 7.37
N LEU A 60 4.77 9.76 7.98
CA LEU A 60 4.96 9.80 9.42
C LEU A 60 5.87 10.97 9.84
N GLY A 61 6.40 11.76 8.89
CA GLY A 61 7.28 12.90 9.14
C GLY A 61 8.76 12.55 9.12
N PHE A 62 9.13 11.50 8.38
CA PHE A 62 10.54 11.12 8.19
C PHE A 62 11.09 11.63 6.86
N GLU A 63 12.34 12.03 6.86
CA GLU A 63 13.18 12.06 5.66
C GLU A 63 14.12 10.84 5.67
N TYR A 64 14.75 10.53 4.54
CA TYR A 64 15.61 9.35 4.45
C TYR A 64 16.93 9.59 3.70
N LEU A 65 17.88 8.69 3.93
CA LEU A 65 19.12 8.53 3.19
C LEU A 65 19.33 7.04 2.92
N THR A 66 19.61 6.69 1.68
CA THR A 66 19.88 5.30 1.27
C THR A 66 21.34 5.13 0.92
N GLU A 67 21.96 4.07 1.43
CA GLU A 67 23.32 3.66 1.12
C GLU A 67 23.29 2.21 0.61
N LYS A 68 23.78 1.99 -0.63
CA LYS A 68 24.08 0.64 -1.14
C LYS A 68 25.46 0.23 -0.64
N ILE A 69 25.51 -0.67 0.34
CA ILE A 69 26.74 -1.17 0.95
C ILE A 69 27.34 -2.31 0.12
N SER A 70 26.49 -3.18 -0.42
CA SER A 70 26.85 -4.25 -1.34
C SER A 70 25.65 -4.62 -2.23
N GLU A 71 25.80 -5.60 -3.11
CA GLU A 71 24.67 -6.10 -3.91
C GLU A 71 23.51 -6.63 -3.06
N ASN A 72 23.78 -7.16 -1.88
CA ASN A 72 22.78 -7.75 -0.97
C ASN A 72 22.66 -6.97 0.36
N GLU A 73 23.07 -5.70 0.38
CA GLU A 73 22.94 -4.86 1.57
C GLU A 73 22.69 -3.40 1.20
N TYR A 74 21.44 -2.98 1.40
CA TYR A 74 20.99 -1.61 1.42
C TYR A 74 20.74 -1.21 2.87
N ARG A 75 21.25 -0.03 3.25
CA ARG A 75 20.94 0.61 4.52
C ARG A 75 20.16 1.88 4.25
N VAL A 76 18.95 1.95 4.78
CA VAL A 76 18.11 3.14 4.71
C VAL A 76 17.99 3.74 6.08
N TYR A 77 18.48 4.96 6.24
CA TYR A 77 18.38 5.73 7.48
C TYR A 77 17.19 6.65 7.37
N PHE A 78 16.19 6.45 8.23
CA PHE A 78 15.03 7.32 8.35
C PHE A 78 15.21 8.23 9.55
N TYR A 79 15.08 9.54 9.33
CA TYR A 79 15.18 10.56 10.37
C TYR A 79 13.85 11.29 10.54
N ARG A 80 13.34 11.33 11.77
CA ARG A 80 12.08 12.01 12.09
C ARG A 80 12.33 13.51 12.26
N ASN A 81 12.03 14.26 11.20
CA ASN A 81 12.10 15.72 11.21
C ASN A 81 10.80 16.37 11.72
N GLU A 82 9.67 15.67 11.61
CA GLU A 82 8.37 16.14 12.11
C GLU A 82 7.47 14.99 12.61
N VAL A 83 6.34 15.33 13.24
CA VAL A 83 5.32 14.36 13.65
C VAL A 83 4.03 14.68 12.93
N LYS A 84 3.76 13.93 11.86
CA LYS A 84 2.50 14.01 11.11
C LYS A 84 1.44 13.09 11.72
N LYS A 85 0.18 13.51 11.64
CA LYS A 85 -0.98 12.65 11.92
C LYS A 85 -1.31 11.89 10.64
N ILE A 86 -1.50 10.57 10.76
CA ILE A 86 -1.97 9.70 9.67
C ILE A 86 -3.34 10.22 9.20
N THR A 87 -3.37 10.78 8.00
CA THR A 87 -4.57 11.17 7.29
C THR A 87 -4.55 10.39 5.98
N PHE A 88 -5.60 9.61 5.70
CA PHE A 88 -5.75 8.85 4.45
C PHE A 88 -5.87 9.77 3.20
N GLU A 89 -5.45 11.02 3.30
CA GLU A 89 -5.59 12.10 2.33
C GLU A 89 -4.38 12.18 1.38
N SER A 90 -3.20 11.73 1.80
CA SER A 90 -2.06 11.50 0.91
C SER A 90 -2.10 10.06 0.37
N GLY A 91 -1.87 9.87 -0.93
CA GLY A 91 -1.84 8.54 -1.57
C GLY A 91 -0.77 7.59 -0.99
N SER A 92 0.07 8.10 -0.11
CA SER A 92 1.13 7.42 0.63
C SER A 92 0.62 6.75 1.94
N ASP A 93 -0.54 7.14 2.48
CA ASP A 93 -1.24 6.43 3.57
C ASP A 93 -2.25 5.37 3.05
N MET A 94 -2.18 5.10 1.74
CA MET A 94 -3.05 4.16 1.04
C MET A 94 -2.96 2.73 1.63
N PRO A 95 -4.11 2.08 1.92
CA PRO A 95 -4.12 0.70 2.39
C PRO A 95 -3.55 -0.24 1.33
N PHE A 96 -3.19 -1.46 1.73
CA PHE A 96 -2.71 -2.48 0.78
C PHE A 96 -1.42 -2.13 0.03
N LYS A 97 -0.46 -1.54 0.75
CA LYS A 97 0.96 -1.46 0.34
C LYS A 97 1.45 -2.77 -0.30
N PRO A 98 2.46 -2.75 -1.19
CA PRO A 98 2.86 -3.88 -2.03
C PRO A 98 3.63 -4.95 -1.24
N THR A 99 3.01 -5.48 -0.20
CA THR A 99 3.61 -6.40 0.76
C THR A 99 3.92 -7.76 0.16
N ALA A 100 3.27 -8.11 -0.95
CA ALA A 100 3.53 -9.36 -1.68
C ALA A 100 4.93 -9.41 -2.34
N ILE A 101 5.65 -8.29 -2.41
CA ILE A 101 7.03 -8.23 -2.94
C ILE A 101 7.95 -9.21 -2.20
N VAL A 102 7.75 -9.40 -0.89
CA VAL A 102 8.55 -10.33 -0.08
C VAL A 102 8.38 -11.80 -0.49
N ASN A 103 7.29 -12.17 -1.18
CA ASN A 103 7.15 -13.52 -1.72
C ASN A 103 8.17 -13.78 -2.83
N TYR A 104 8.51 -12.77 -3.64
CA TYR A 104 9.56 -12.90 -4.66
C TYR A 104 10.95 -13.02 -4.04
N LYS A 105 11.18 -12.39 -2.88
CA LYS A 105 12.41 -12.56 -2.10
C LYS A 105 12.63 -14.01 -1.67
N THR A 106 11.55 -14.77 -1.43
CA THR A 106 11.65 -16.20 -1.12
C THR A 106 12.18 -17.01 -2.31
N ILE A 107 12.04 -16.49 -3.54
CA ILE A 107 12.55 -17.09 -4.77
C ILE A 107 13.99 -16.63 -5.00
N ASP A 108 14.20 -15.30 -5.09
CA ASP A 108 15.49 -14.69 -5.41
C ASP A 108 15.51 -13.19 -5.07
N ASP A 109 16.63 -12.68 -4.55
CA ASP A 109 16.79 -11.28 -4.15
C ASP A 109 16.83 -10.32 -5.36
N VAL A 110 17.45 -10.72 -6.47
CA VAL A 110 17.52 -9.90 -7.70
C VAL A 110 16.14 -9.78 -8.33
N LEU A 111 15.36 -10.86 -8.33
CA LEU A 111 13.97 -10.85 -8.76
C LEU A 111 13.14 -9.89 -7.89
N ALA A 112 13.29 -9.95 -6.57
CA ALA A 112 12.57 -9.06 -5.66
C ALA A 112 12.91 -7.58 -5.94
N GLY A 113 14.19 -7.24 -6.10
CA GLY A 113 14.62 -5.90 -6.49
C GLY A 113 14.03 -5.45 -7.83
N THR A 114 14.08 -6.32 -8.85
CA THR A 114 13.49 -6.04 -10.17
C THR A 114 11.99 -5.77 -10.09
N VAL A 115 11.25 -6.52 -9.27
CA VAL A 115 9.82 -6.31 -9.05
C VAL A 115 9.55 -4.99 -8.33
N VAL A 116 10.39 -4.59 -7.38
CA VAL A 116 10.29 -3.28 -6.70
C VAL A 116 10.49 -2.14 -7.69
N ASP A 117 11.50 -2.22 -8.54
CA ASP A 117 11.77 -1.20 -9.58
C ASP A 117 10.63 -1.10 -10.58
N PHE A 118 10.10 -2.25 -11.01
CA PHE A 118 8.93 -2.28 -11.87
C PHE A 118 7.69 -1.70 -11.17
N TRP A 119 7.49 -1.99 -9.88
CA TRP A 119 6.39 -1.41 -9.11
C TRP A 119 6.49 0.11 -9.04
N GLU A 120 7.67 0.66 -8.74
CA GLU A 120 7.91 2.12 -8.70
C GLU A 120 7.57 2.75 -10.05
N LEU A 121 8.08 2.19 -11.15
CA LEU A 121 7.82 2.70 -12.50
C LEU A 121 6.32 2.80 -12.84
N ILE A 122 5.51 1.86 -12.35
CA ILE A 122 4.07 1.81 -12.64
C ILE A 122 3.25 2.64 -11.66
N TRP A 123 3.54 2.53 -10.37
CA TRP A 123 2.69 3.04 -9.29
C TRP A 123 3.22 4.32 -8.67
N ASP A 124 4.53 4.47 -8.53
CA ASP A 124 5.16 5.58 -7.78
C ASP A 124 6.02 6.48 -8.69
N LYS A 125 5.63 6.59 -9.96
CA LYS A 125 6.29 7.48 -10.92
C LYS A 125 6.08 8.94 -10.52
N GLU A 126 7.17 9.70 -10.43
CA GLU A 126 7.21 11.11 -9.99
C GLU A 126 6.26 12.03 -10.78
N GLU A 127 6.27 11.92 -12.12
CA GLU A 127 5.37 12.68 -13.00
C GLU A 127 4.51 11.72 -13.83
N PRO A 128 3.41 11.20 -13.26
CA PRO A 128 2.55 10.27 -13.97
C PRO A 128 1.54 11.02 -14.84
N ALA A 129 1.41 10.61 -16.10
CA ALA A 129 0.41 11.18 -17.02
C ALA A 129 -1.04 10.80 -16.67
N ILE A 130 -1.23 9.75 -15.87
CA ILE A 130 -2.53 9.29 -15.36
C ILE A 130 -2.45 9.34 -13.84
N ASP A 131 -3.39 10.03 -13.20
CA ASP A 131 -3.43 10.15 -11.75
C ASP A 131 -3.66 8.80 -11.06
N MET A 132 -3.30 8.72 -9.78
CA MET A 132 -3.37 7.48 -9.02
C MET A 132 -4.80 6.93 -8.92
N LYS A 133 -5.82 7.79 -8.76
CA LYS A 133 -7.22 7.35 -8.66
C LYS A 133 -7.63 6.66 -9.94
N THR A 134 -7.38 7.28 -11.08
CA THR A 134 -7.67 6.70 -12.40
C THR A 134 -6.90 5.39 -12.62
N LYS A 135 -5.61 5.30 -12.26
CA LYS A 135 -4.85 4.04 -12.35
C LYS A 135 -5.48 2.91 -11.54
N LEU A 136 -5.94 3.17 -10.32
CA LEU A 136 -6.58 2.16 -9.47
C LEU A 136 -7.91 1.71 -10.05
N LEU A 137 -8.73 2.61 -10.59
CA LEU A 137 -10.00 2.27 -11.26
C LEU A 137 -9.78 1.40 -12.51
N LEU A 138 -8.75 1.70 -13.31
CA LEU A 138 -8.35 0.86 -14.45
C LEU A 138 -7.82 -0.51 -14.00
N SER A 139 -6.97 -0.53 -12.97
CA SER A 139 -6.43 -1.77 -12.40
C SER A 139 -7.55 -2.67 -11.84
N MET A 140 -8.50 -2.08 -11.12
CA MET A 140 -9.70 -2.75 -10.63
C MET A 140 -10.49 -3.35 -11.79
N SER A 141 -10.74 -2.58 -12.85
CA SER A 141 -11.47 -3.05 -14.04
C SER A 141 -10.79 -4.24 -14.71
N ASN A 142 -9.47 -4.18 -14.88
CA ASN A 142 -8.65 -5.27 -15.42
C ASN A 142 -8.62 -6.50 -14.49
N ALA A 143 -8.74 -6.30 -13.17
CA ALA A 143 -8.82 -7.38 -12.21
C ALA A 143 -10.20 -8.07 -12.26
N ILE A 144 -11.30 -7.31 -12.35
CA ILE A 144 -12.66 -7.84 -12.50
C ILE A 144 -12.74 -8.68 -13.78
N GLY A 145 -12.32 -8.14 -14.93
CA GLY A 145 -12.38 -8.86 -16.21
C GLY A 145 -11.54 -10.13 -16.29
N ALA A 146 -10.60 -10.30 -15.37
CA ALA A 146 -9.76 -11.50 -15.23
C ALA A 146 -10.20 -12.39 -14.06
N SER A 147 -11.37 -12.17 -13.46
CA SER A 147 -11.86 -12.87 -12.27
C SER A 147 -10.91 -12.82 -11.05
N ARG A 148 -10.03 -11.82 -10.97
CA ARG A 148 -9.06 -11.63 -9.88
C ARG A 148 -9.67 -10.79 -8.75
N PHE A 149 -10.75 -11.29 -8.15
CA PHE A 149 -11.54 -10.52 -7.16
C PHE A 149 -10.77 -10.09 -5.92
N ARG A 150 -9.75 -10.85 -5.52
CA ARG A 150 -8.78 -10.45 -4.48
C ARG A 150 -8.12 -9.11 -4.81
N GLN A 151 -7.58 -9.01 -6.02
CA GLN A 151 -6.94 -7.79 -6.49
C GLN A 151 -7.99 -6.67 -6.65
N ALA A 152 -9.12 -6.95 -7.30
CA ALA A 152 -10.18 -5.97 -7.50
C ALA A 152 -10.67 -5.34 -6.18
N THR A 153 -10.83 -6.16 -5.12
CA THR A 153 -11.22 -5.66 -3.78
C THR A 153 -10.19 -4.69 -3.22
N ARG A 154 -8.89 -5.01 -3.34
CA ARG A 154 -7.80 -4.14 -2.87
C ARG A 154 -7.76 -2.83 -3.66
N GLU A 155 -7.87 -2.90 -4.98
CA GLU A 155 -7.89 -1.71 -5.85
C GLU A 155 -9.08 -0.80 -5.54
N LEU A 156 -10.27 -1.36 -5.31
CA LEU A 156 -11.46 -0.61 -4.93
C LEU A 156 -11.26 0.16 -3.62
N ILE A 157 -10.78 -0.51 -2.57
CA ILE A 157 -10.58 0.13 -1.25
C ILE A 157 -9.47 1.20 -1.33
N LYS A 158 -8.40 0.95 -2.10
CA LYS A 158 -7.36 1.94 -2.37
C LYS A 158 -7.94 3.17 -3.08
N ALA A 159 -8.71 2.97 -4.15
CA ALA A 159 -9.32 4.06 -4.90
C ALA A 159 -10.27 4.90 -4.01
N TYR A 160 -11.08 4.23 -3.21
CA TYR A 160 -11.97 4.89 -2.25
C TYR A 160 -11.22 5.73 -1.22
N SER A 161 -10.08 5.22 -0.72
CA SER A 161 -9.25 5.94 0.25
C SER A 161 -8.74 7.28 -0.26
N ILE A 162 -8.48 7.39 -1.57
CA ILE A 162 -7.95 8.61 -2.19
C ILE A 162 -9.00 9.43 -2.97
N GLY A 163 -10.28 9.24 -2.65
CA GLY A 163 -11.33 10.13 -3.16
C GLY A 163 -12.24 9.57 -4.24
N ALA A 164 -12.16 8.28 -4.61
CA ALA A 164 -13.15 7.71 -5.52
C ALA A 164 -14.56 7.79 -4.93
N SER A 165 -15.54 8.16 -5.74
CA SER A 165 -16.93 8.33 -5.32
C SER A 165 -17.78 7.08 -5.56
N VAL A 166 -18.93 7.00 -4.90
CA VAL A 166 -19.91 5.93 -5.16
C VAL A 166 -20.43 6.01 -6.60
N GLU A 167 -20.61 7.20 -7.15
CA GLU A 167 -21.05 7.43 -8.52
C GLU A 167 -20.03 6.90 -9.54
N GLU A 168 -18.73 7.13 -9.32
CA GLU A 168 -17.67 6.55 -10.16
C GLU A 168 -17.70 5.01 -10.11
N PHE A 169 -17.96 4.43 -8.94
CA PHE A 169 -18.13 2.98 -8.82
C PHE A 169 -19.43 2.48 -9.48
N ASP A 170 -20.54 3.22 -9.37
CA ASP A 170 -21.82 2.87 -10.01
C ASP A 170 -21.66 2.74 -11.53
N GLU A 171 -20.95 3.68 -12.15
CA GLU A 171 -20.63 3.63 -13.58
C GLU A 171 -19.76 2.41 -13.92
N LEU A 172 -18.70 2.16 -13.16
CA LEU A 172 -17.82 1.02 -13.41
C LEU A 172 -18.52 -0.33 -13.25
N PHE A 173 -19.32 -0.53 -12.20
CA PHE A 173 -20.07 -1.79 -12.03
C PHE A 173 -21.12 -1.98 -13.13
N SER A 174 -21.73 -0.89 -13.61
CA SER A 174 -22.60 -0.94 -14.79
C SER A 174 -21.84 -1.35 -16.06
N LEU A 175 -20.64 -0.79 -16.26
CA LEU A 175 -19.74 -1.18 -17.35
C LEU A 175 -19.29 -2.64 -17.24
N PHE A 176 -19.06 -3.18 -16.05
CA PHE A 176 -18.71 -4.60 -15.89
C PHE A 176 -19.85 -5.51 -16.30
N ALA A 177 -21.09 -5.18 -15.91
CA ALA A 177 -22.26 -5.94 -16.33
C ALA A 177 -22.45 -5.92 -17.85
N TRP A 178 -22.21 -4.76 -18.49
CA TRP A 178 -22.28 -4.62 -19.95
C TRP A 178 -21.16 -5.35 -20.67
N ASN A 179 -19.90 -5.08 -20.32
CA ASN A 179 -18.72 -5.56 -21.05
C ASN A 179 -18.40 -7.04 -20.81
N GLN A 180 -18.79 -7.60 -19.67
CA GLN A 180 -18.49 -9.00 -19.31
C GLN A 180 -19.74 -9.90 -19.34
N GLY A 181 -20.92 -9.30 -19.51
CA GLY A 181 -22.21 -9.98 -19.61
C GLY A 181 -22.95 -10.10 -18.27
N ILE A 182 -24.27 -9.93 -18.35
CA ILE A 182 -25.18 -9.94 -17.19
C ILE A 182 -25.12 -11.27 -16.42
N GLY A 183 -24.95 -12.40 -17.14
CA GLY A 183 -24.84 -13.73 -16.53
C GLY A 183 -23.61 -13.86 -15.64
N TYR A 184 -22.43 -13.50 -16.18
CA TYR A 184 -21.18 -13.49 -15.43
C TYR A 184 -21.23 -12.50 -14.26
N PHE A 185 -21.81 -11.31 -14.47
CA PHE A 185 -21.99 -10.37 -13.37
C PHE A 185 -22.84 -10.98 -12.25
N SER A 186 -23.95 -11.62 -12.59
CA SER A 186 -24.87 -12.17 -11.61
C SER A 186 -24.28 -13.37 -10.86
N SER A 187 -23.50 -14.22 -11.53
CA SER A 187 -22.94 -15.44 -10.94
C SER A 187 -21.58 -15.26 -10.27
N GLU A 188 -20.72 -14.38 -10.79
CA GLU A 188 -19.35 -14.22 -10.30
C GLU A 188 -19.14 -12.89 -9.58
N VAL A 189 -19.50 -11.77 -10.21
CA VAL A 189 -19.24 -10.44 -9.63
C VAL A 189 -20.17 -10.16 -8.45
N GLY A 190 -21.47 -10.44 -8.58
CA GLY A 190 -22.50 -10.19 -7.57
C GLY A 190 -22.24 -10.85 -6.21
N PRO A 191 -21.82 -12.13 -6.14
CA PRO A 191 -21.45 -12.76 -4.88
C PRO A 191 -20.00 -12.48 -4.43
N SER A 192 -19.18 -11.82 -5.25
CA SER A 192 -17.76 -11.60 -4.94
C SER A 192 -17.51 -10.65 -3.75
N THR A 193 -16.32 -10.79 -3.16
CA THR A 193 -15.82 -9.91 -2.09
C THR A 193 -15.75 -8.44 -2.50
N VAL A 194 -15.39 -8.15 -3.76
CA VAL A 194 -15.28 -6.77 -4.27
C VAL A 194 -16.65 -6.10 -4.37
N PHE A 195 -17.68 -6.82 -4.79
CA PHE A 195 -19.05 -6.30 -4.79
C PHE A 195 -19.60 -6.14 -3.36
N GLY A 196 -19.18 -7.02 -2.44
CA GLY A 196 -19.43 -6.86 -1.00
C GLY A 196 -18.88 -5.55 -0.45
N ALA A 197 -17.60 -5.23 -0.74
CA ALA A 197 -16.96 -3.99 -0.31
C ALA A 197 -17.64 -2.75 -0.91
N TYR A 198 -17.99 -2.78 -2.21
CA TYR A 198 -18.76 -1.74 -2.88
C TYR A 198 -20.12 -1.48 -2.21
N LYS A 199 -20.91 -2.53 -1.95
CA LYS A 199 -22.20 -2.42 -1.26
C LYS A 199 -22.06 -1.82 0.13
N HIS A 200 -21.00 -2.18 0.85
CA HIS A 200 -20.70 -1.62 2.17
C HIS A 200 -20.49 -0.10 2.07
N ILE A 201 -19.59 0.35 1.19
CA ILE A 201 -19.34 1.78 0.97
C ILE A 201 -20.65 2.52 0.65
N LYS A 202 -21.39 2.04 -0.36
CA LYS A 202 -22.62 2.68 -0.84
C LYS A 202 -23.67 2.79 0.27
N LYS A 203 -23.81 1.75 1.10
CA LYS A 203 -24.73 1.77 2.26
C LYS A 203 -24.28 2.81 3.29
N ARG A 204 -23.01 2.79 3.69
CA ARG A 204 -22.51 3.64 4.79
C ARG A 204 -22.45 5.12 4.40
N GLU A 205 -22.10 5.46 3.16
CA GLU A 205 -22.18 6.85 2.69
C GLU A 205 -23.63 7.36 2.68
N LYS A 206 -24.60 6.53 2.28
CA LYS A 206 -26.03 6.88 2.36
C LYS A 206 -26.50 7.11 3.80
N GLU A 207 -25.91 6.42 4.77
CA GLU A 207 -26.14 6.62 6.21
C GLU A 207 -25.44 7.87 6.77
N GLY A 208 -24.70 8.62 5.95
CA GLY A 208 -23.98 9.83 6.35
C GLY A 208 -22.72 9.54 7.18
N ILE A 209 -22.20 8.31 7.13
CA ILE A 209 -21.00 7.93 7.88
C ILE A 209 -19.76 8.52 7.22
N GLU A 210 -18.88 9.08 8.03
CA GLU A 210 -17.62 9.65 7.54
C GLU A 210 -16.75 8.59 6.85
N ARG A 211 -16.17 8.95 5.70
CA ARG A 211 -15.29 8.10 4.89
C ARG A 211 -14.18 7.42 5.70
N LYS A 212 -13.59 8.11 6.67
CA LYS A 212 -12.55 7.56 7.54
C LYS A 212 -13.03 6.36 8.36
N VAL A 213 -14.26 6.44 8.87
CA VAL A 213 -14.90 5.35 9.62
C VAL A 213 -15.20 4.19 8.67
N ILE A 214 -15.73 4.48 7.48
CA ILE A 214 -16.00 3.47 6.44
C ILE A 214 -14.71 2.73 6.06
N LEU A 215 -13.61 3.45 5.86
CA LEU A 215 -12.30 2.85 5.58
C LEU A 215 -11.82 1.93 6.70
N ALA A 216 -12.02 2.30 7.96
CA ALA A 216 -11.67 1.45 9.09
C ALA A 216 -12.50 0.15 9.10
N GLU A 217 -13.81 0.25 8.84
CA GLU A 217 -14.70 -0.91 8.71
C GLU A 217 -14.30 -1.81 7.53
N LEU A 218 -13.97 -1.20 6.38
CA LEU A 218 -13.50 -1.92 5.20
C LEU A 218 -12.22 -2.69 5.50
N MET A 219 -11.28 -2.09 6.22
CA MET A 219 -10.02 -2.75 6.58
C MET A 219 -10.19 -3.86 7.62
N ASP A 220 -11.24 -3.83 8.45
CA ASP A 220 -11.51 -4.92 9.38
C ASP A 220 -12.18 -6.11 8.67
N VAL A 221 -13.18 -5.84 7.81
CA VAL A 221 -13.99 -6.87 7.15
C VAL A 221 -13.36 -7.38 5.85
N PHE A 222 -12.86 -6.47 5.02
CA PHE A 222 -12.31 -6.73 3.67
C PHE A 222 -10.81 -6.46 3.60
N GLY A 223 -10.12 -6.32 4.73
CA GLY A 223 -8.68 -6.05 4.79
C GLY A 223 -7.80 -7.29 4.89
N TYR A 224 -6.62 -7.12 5.47
CA TYR A 224 -5.57 -8.15 5.54
C TYR A 224 -5.97 -9.44 6.29
N LYS A 225 -6.99 -9.37 7.14
CA LYS A 225 -7.48 -10.54 7.89
C LYS A 225 -8.36 -11.44 7.02
N ASN A 226 -9.00 -10.89 5.99
CA ASN A 226 -9.91 -11.60 5.11
C ASN A 226 -9.13 -12.55 4.18
N PRO A 227 -9.42 -13.87 4.18
CA PRO A 227 -8.70 -14.85 3.37
C PRO A 227 -8.85 -14.62 1.85
N ASP A 228 -9.97 -14.04 1.41
CA ASP A 228 -10.20 -13.74 0.00
C ASP A 228 -9.41 -12.51 -0.47
N VAL A 229 -8.93 -11.68 0.47
CA VAL A 229 -8.19 -10.44 0.18
C VAL A 229 -6.69 -10.54 0.49
N ASN A 230 -6.32 -11.38 1.46
CA ASN A 230 -4.93 -11.56 1.89
C ASN A 230 -4.06 -12.16 0.77
N THR A 231 -2.82 -11.68 0.66
CA THR A 231 -1.84 -12.11 -0.37
C THR A 231 -0.86 -13.16 0.12
N PHE A 232 -0.89 -13.48 1.41
CA PHE A 232 -0.02 -14.49 2.01
C PHE A 232 -0.77 -15.80 2.19
N PHE A 233 -0.08 -16.90 1.90
CA PHE A 233 -0.55 -18.23 2.22
C PHE A 233 -0.64 -18.38 3.75
N LYS A 234 -1.82 -18.75 4.25
CA LYS A 234 -2.01 -19.16 5.66
C LYS A 234 -2.14 -20.68 5.66
N LYS A 235 -1.29 -21.35 6.44
CA LYS A 235 -1.50 -22.76 6.82
C LYS A 235 -2.70 -22.89 7.73
#